data_AF-A0A4U6UL03-F1
#
_entry.id   AF-A0A4U6UL03-F1
#
_cell.length_a   1.000
_cell.length_b   1.000
_cell.length_c   1.000
_cell.angle_alpha   90.00
_cell.angle_beta   90.00
_cell.angle_gamma   90.00
#
_symmetry.space_group_name_H-M   'P 1'
#
loop_
_entity.id
_entity.type
_entity.pdbx_description
1 polymer ?
#
loop_
_entity_poly.entity_id
_entity_poly.type
_entity_poly.pdbx_seq_one_letter_code
_entity_poly.pdbx_strand_id
1 'polypeptide(L)'
;MELAAATEDKETHSFEIDPSQVENVKQRCLPNALNYPMLEEYDFRNDTVNPDLDMELKPQARPRPYQEKSLSKMFGNGRARSGIIVLPCGAGKSLVGVSAACRINMFGHKCCLRRSMGISVQALVNYKR
;
A
#
# COMPACT_ATOMS: atom_id res chain seq x y z
N MET A 1 11.41 8.52 37.66
CA MET A 1 12.62 7.69 37.64
C MET A 1 12.13 6.26 37.50
N GLU A 2 12.34 5.49 36.45
CA GLU A 2 13.05 5.65 35.17
C GLU A 2 12.62 4.42 34.36
N LEU A 3 12.35 4.54 33.07
CA LEU A 3 12.47 3.42 32.15
C LEU A 3 12.96 3.97 30.82
N ALA A 4 14.29 4.02 30.73
CA ALA A 4 15.03 4.26 29.52
C ALA A 4 14.66 3.18 28.49
N ALA A 5 13.97 3.56 27.42
CA ALA A 5 13.90 2.75 26.22
C ALA A 5 15.27 2.81 25.55
N ALA A 6 16.03 1.73 25.65
CA ALA A 6 17.28 1.54 24.95
C ALA A 6 17.04 1.75 23.44
N THR A 7 17.55 2.86 22.92
CA THR A 7 17.75 3.05 21.48
C THR A 7 18.95 2.20 21.11
N GLU A 8 18.73 0.91 20.86
CA GLU A 8 19.69 0.13 20.07
C GLU A 8 19.72 0.78 18.68
N ASP A 9 20.86 1.36 18.32
CA ASP A 9 21.17 1.84 16.97
C ASP A 9 21.10 0.65 16.01
N LYS A 10 19.88 0.33 15.54
CA LYS A 10 19.67 -0.66 14.48
C LYS A 10 20.24 -0.09 13.19
N GLU A 11 21.47 -0.47 12.90
CA GLU A 11 22.10 -0.28 11.60
C GLU A 11 21.15 -0.79 10.51
N THR A 12 20.56 0.15 9.77
CA THR A 12 19.55 -0.14 8.76
C THR A 12 20.27 -0.36 7.44
N HIS A 13 20.54 -1.62 7.11
CA HIS A 13 21.12 -1.98 5.82
C HIS A 13 20.03 -1.98 4.74
N SER A 14 20.22 -1.17 3.71
CA SER A 14 19.38 -1.16 2.51
C SER A 14 20.25 -1.40 1.28
N PHE A 15 19.78 -2.26 0.38
CA PHE A 15 20.42 -2.54 -0.90
C PHE A 15 19.34 -2.73 -1.96
N GLU A 16 19.66 -2.37 -3.19
CA GLU A 16 18.77 -2.57 -4.32
C GLU A 16 18.83 -4.02 -4.79
N ILE A 17 17.65 -4.61 -5.06
CA ILE A 17 17.52 -5.97 -5.57
C ILE A 17 17.25 -5.89 -7.07
N ASP A 18 17.94 -6.72 -7.84
CA ASP A 18 17.70 -6.86 -9.28
C ASP A 18 16.24 -7.32 -9.54
N PRO A 19 15.50 -6.66 -10.45
CA PRO A 19 14.08 -6.96 -10.69
C PRO A 19 13.84 -8.42 -11.12
N SER A 20 14.81 -9.08 -11.75
CA SER A 20 14.71 -10.49 -12.15
C SER A 20 14.73 -11.46 -10.96
N GLN A 21 15.34 -11.06 -9.84
CA GLN A 21 15.55 -11.90 -8.67
C GLN A 21 14.53 -11.66 -7.54
N VAL A 22 13.67 -10.65 -7.66
CA VAL A 22 12.69 -10.28 -6.62
C VAL A 22 11.78 -11.46 -6.24
N GLU A 23 11.30 -12.24 -7.22
CA GLU A 23 10.47 -13.43 -6.97
C GLU A 23 11.25 -14.48 -6.16
N ASN A 24 12.52 -14.70 -6.47
CA ASN A 24 13.38 -15.67 -5.79
C ASN A 24 13.68 -15.26 -4.34
N VAL A 25 13.99 -13.98 -4.11
CA VAL A 25 14.17 -13.42 -2.76
C VAL A 25 12.88 -13.59 -1.96
N LYS A 26 11.72 -13.27 -2.56
CA LYS A 26 10.44 -13.43 -1.88
C LYS A 26 10.17 -14.87 -1.46
N GLN A 27 10.41 -15.83 -2.36
CA GLN A 27 10.24 -17.25 -2.08
C GLN A 27 11.19 -17.75 -0.97
N ARG A 28 12.43 -17.26 -0.92
CA ARG A 28 13.40 -17.62 0.13
C ARG A 28 13.04 -17.05 1.50
N CYS A 29 12.39 -15.90 1.55
CA CYS A 29 11.95 -15.29 2.80
C CYS A 29 10.68 -15.95 3.39
N LEU A 30 9.98 -16.79 2.63
CA LEU A 30 8.85 -17.57 3.14
C LEU A 30 9.27 -18.49 4.30
N PRO A 31 8.33 -18.88 5.18
CA PRO A 31 8.60 -19.69 6.37
C PRO A 31 9.27 -21.05 6.09
N ASN A 32 9.32 -21.48 4.82
CA ASN A 32 9.96 -22.73 4.40
C ASN A 32 11.50 -22.66 4.36
N ALA A 33 12.09 -21.47 4.47
CA ALA A 33 13.55 -21.30 4.48
C ALA A 33 14.02 -20.36 5.60
N LEU A 34 13.95 -19.04 5.40
CA LEU A 34 14.55 -18.06 6.33
C LEU A 34 13.59 -17.51 7.39
N ASN A 35 12.28 -17.67 7.20
CA ASN A 35 11.24 -17.21 8.14
C ASN A 35 11.41 -15.73 8.57
N TYR A 36 11.58 -14.85 7.57
CA TYR A 36 11.57 -13.41 7.78
C TYR A 36 10.28 -12.82 7.22
N PRO A 37 9.43 -12.18 8.06
CA PRO A 37 8.21 -11.56 7.58
C PRO A 37 8.56 -10.37 6.69
N MET A 38 8.31 -10.50 5.39
CA MET A 38 8.45 -9.38 4.46
C MET A 38 7.22 -8.47 4.49
N LEU A 39 7.47 -7.17 4.33
CA LEU A 39 6.43 -6.17 4.19
C LEU A 39 6.53 -5.52 2.81
N GLU A 40 5.46 -5.62 2.03
CA GLU A 40 5.32 -4.93 0.75
C GLU A 40 4.76 -3.52 0.99
N GLU A 41 5.64 -2.59 1.32
CA GLU A 41 5.32 -1.18 1.48
C GLU A 41 5.84 -0.36 0.31
N TYR A 42 5.04 0.61 -0.13
CA TYR A 42 5.38 1.60 -1.13
C TYR A 42 5.40 2.98 -0.48
N ASP A 43 6.56 3.64 -0.50
CA ASP A 43 6.71 5.02 -0.05
C ASP A 43 6.41 5.97 -1.20
N PHE A 44 5.17 6.44 -1.26
CA PHE A 44 4.71 7.33 -2.31
C PHE A 44 5.05 8.80 -2.05
N ARG A 45 5.52 9.17 -0.84
CA ARG A 45 5.89 10.56 -0.53
C ARG A 45 7.29 10.92 -1.00
N ASN A 46 8.18 9.94 -1.02
CA ASN A 46 9.58 10.11 -1.40
C ASN A 46 9.86 9.62 -2.82
N ASP A 47 8.86 9.13 -3.55
CA ASP A 47 9.02 8.72 -4.95
C ASP A 47 9.04 9.97 -5.86
N THR A 48 10.23 10.34 -6.32
CA THR A 48 10.44 11.43 -7.29
C THR A 48 10.55 10.94 -8.73
N VAL A 49 10.50 9.61 -8.94
CA VAL A 49 10.65 8.99 -10.27
C VAL A 49 9.35 9.10 -11.05
N ASN A 50 8.22 9.02 -10.36
CA ASN A 50 6.91 9.03 -11.00
C ASN A 50 6.29 10.45 -10.95
N PRO A 51 5.73 10.97 -12.06
CA PRO A 51 5.08 12.27 -12.04
C PRO A 51 3.80 12.23 -11.18
N ASP A 52 3.63 13.25 -10.34
CA ASP A 52 2.40 13.47 -9.59
C ASP A 52 1.28 13.89 -10.54
N LEU A 53 0.08 13.32 -10.33
CA LEU A 53 -1.12 13.74 -11.00
C LEU A 53 -2.06 14.38 -9.98
N ASP A 54 -2.40 15.64 -10.20
CA ASP A 54 -3.32 16.37 -9.35
C ASP A 54 -4.76 15.85 -9.55
N MET A 55 -5.26 15.11 -8.56
CA MET A 55 -6.58 14.49 -8.60
C MET A 55 -7.25 14.64 -7.25
N GLU A 56 -8.15 15.61 -7.16
CA GLU A 56 -8.90 15.81 -5.94
C GLU A 56 -10.31 15.21 -6.02
N LEU A 57 -10.73 14.58 -4.92
CA LEU A 57 -12.12 14.17 -4.76
C LEU A 57 -12.99 15.41 -4.58
N LYS A 58 -14.12 15.44 -5.28
CA LYS A 58 -15.16 16.45 -5.02
C LYS A 58 -15.61 16.35 -3.56
N PRO A 59 -15.89 17.48 -2.87
CA PRO A 59 -16.31 17.49 -1.47
C PRO A 59 -17.62 16.72 -1.22
N GLN A 60 -18.47 16.59 -2.24
CA GLN A 60 -19.70 15.79 -2.20
C GLN A 60 -19.44 14.26 -2.17
N ALA A 61 -18.28 13.83 -2.69
CA ALA A 61 -17.89 12.43 -2.80
C ALA A 61 -16.98 12.00 -1.63
N ARG A 62 -17.21 12.55 -0.42
CA ARG A 62 -16.40 12.21 0.75
C ARG A 62 -16.65 10.74 1.18
N PRO A 63 -15.59 9.95 1.41
CA PRO A 63 -15.75 8.58 1.89
C PRO A 63 -16.47 8.53 3.24
N ARG A 64 -17.27 7.50 3.45
CA ARG A 64 -18.00 7.28 4.71
C ARG A 64 -17.05 6.76 5.80
N PRO A 65 -17.37 6.88 7.11
CA PRO A 65 -16.45 6.52 8.19
C PRO A 65 -15.89 5.08 8.13
N TYR A 66 -16.69 4.11 7.67
CA TYR A 66 -16.22 2.73 7.51
C TYR A 66 -15.21 2.58 6.36
N GLN A 67 -15.33 3.37 5.30
CA GLN A 67 -14.40 3.38 4.17
C GLN A 67 -13.08 4.03 4.58
N GLU A 68 -13.14 5.15 5.31
CA GLU A 68 -11.95 5.81 5.86
C GLU A 68 -11.19 4.86 6.80
N LYS A 69 -11.89 4.09 7.64
CA LYS A 69 -11.29 3.06 8.50
C LYS A 69 -10.63 1.92 7.71
N SER A 70 -11.17 1.56 6.54
CA SER A 70 -10.53 0.58 5.66
C SER A 70 -9.29 1.16 4.96
N LEU A 71 -9.37 2.41 4.50
CA LEU A 71 -8.26 3.11 3.85
C LEU A 71 -7.11 3.37 4.82
N SER A 72 -7.37 3.71 6.09
CA SER A 72 -6.32 3.93 7.09
C SER A 72 -5.50 2.67 7.40
N LYS A 73 -6.02 1.47 7.13
CA LYS A 73 -5.25 0.23 7.22
C LYS A 73 -4.30 0.03 6.04
N MET A 74 -4.62 0.59 4.87
CA MET A 74 -3.79 0.50 3.67
C MET A 74 -2.79 1.65 3.58
N PHE A 75 -3.16 2.82 4.08
CA PHE A 75 -2.35 4.04 4.07
C PHE A 75 -2.00 4.42 5.49
N GLY A 76 -0.75 4.20 5.89
CA GLY A 76 -0.23 4.51 7.23
C GLY A 76 1.15 5.14 7.14
N ASN A 77 1.42 6.16 7.96
CA ASN A 77 2.72 6.84 8.04
C ASN A 77 3.27 7.38 6.69
N GLY A 78 2.39 7.68 5.73
CA GLY A 78 2.80 8.13 4.38
C GLY A 78 3.27 7.00 3.46
N ARG A 79 3.06 5.74 3.84
CA ARG A 79 3.34 4.56 3.03
C ARG A 79 2.05 3.84 2.68
N ALA A 80 2.00 3.30 1.48
CA ALA A 80 0.91 2.46 1.01
C ALA A 80 1.33 0.99 1.17
N ARG A 81 0.46 0.18 1.76
CA ARG A 81 0.68 -1.25 1.95
C ARG A 81 -0.13 -2.02 0.91
N SER A 82 0.48 -3.03 0.29
CA SER A 82 -0.24 -3.98 -0.56
C SER A 82 -1.26 -4.75 0.29
N GLY A 83 -2.53 -4.77 -0.12
CA GLY A 83 -3.60 -5.36 0.68
C GLY A 83 -4.94 -5.47 -0.04
N ILE A 84 -5.89 -6.17 0.59
CA ILE A 84 -7.25 -6.38 0.06
C ILE A 84 -8.25 -5.75 1.02
N ILE A 85 -9.14 -4.90 0.50
CA ILE A 85 -10.29 -4.39 1.25
C ILE A 85 -11.53 -5.16 0.79
N VAL A 86 -12.13 -5.89 1.73
CA VAL A 86 -13.39 -6.61 1.52
C VAL A 86 -14.55 -5.72 1.99
N LEU A 87 -15.50 -5.46 1.10
CA LEU A 87 -16.68 -4.65 1.39
C LEU A 87 -17.93 -5.32 0.78
N PRO A 88 -19.10 -5.26 1.44
CA PRO A 88 -20.33 -5.81 0.87
C PRO A 88 -20.72 -5.11 -0.44
N CYS A 89 -21.57 -5.73 -1.26
CA CYS A 89 -22.12 -5.07 -2.45
C CYS A 89 -22.92 -3.81 -2.02
N GLY A 90 -22.83 -2.73 -2.80
CA GLY A 90 -23.48 -1.45 -2.45
C GLY A 90 -22.74 -0.54 -1.45
N ALA A 91 -21.67 -1.01 -0.79
CA ALA A 91 -20.90 -0.19 0.17
C ALA A 91 -19.95 0.83 -0.47
N GLY A 92 -20.04 1.09 -1.78
CA GLY A 92 -19.20 2.07 -2.46
C GLY A 92 -17.77 1.57 -2.77
N LYS A 93 -17.61 0.29 -3.13
CA LYS A 93 -16.35 -0.31 -3.58
C LYS A 93 -15.55 0.57 -4.58
N SER A 94 -16.24 1.12 -5.58
CA SER A 94 -15.63 2.01 -6.56
C SER A 94 -15.12 3.31 -5.94
N LEU A 95 -15.88 3.90 -5.01
CA LEU A 95 -15.49 5.13 -4.33
C LEU A 95 -14.21 4.92 -3.51
N VAL A 96 -14.12 3.80 -2.78
CA VAL A 96 -12.91 3.47 -2.00
C VAL A 96 -11.67 3.33 -2.89
N GLY A 97 -11.81 2.73 -4.07
CA GLY A 97 -10.72 2.64 -5.04
C GLY A 97 -10.28 4.01 -5.58
N VAL A 98 -11.24 4.85 -5.97
CA VAL A 98 -10.94 6.22 -6.45
C VAL A 98 -10.29 7.05 -5.32
N SER A 99 -10.81 6.97 -4.10
CA SER A 99 -10.23 7.65 -2.94
C SER A 99 -8.82 7.18 -2.60
N ALA A 100 -8.54 5.88 -2.77
CA ALA A 100 -7.18 5.35 -2.63
C ALA A 100 -6.24 5.93 -3.69
N ALA A 101 -6.67 6.00 -4.94
CA ALA A 101 -5.87 6.58 -6.03
C ALA A 101 -5.60 8.08 -5.82
N CYS A 102 -6.61 8.84 -5.41
CA CYS A 102 -6.47 10.25 -5.03
C CYS A 102 -5.58 10.44 -3.78
N ARG A 103 -5.35 9.41 -2.94
CA ARG A 103 -4.49 9.54 -1.77
C ARG A 103 -3.00 9.35 -2.10
N ILE A 104 -2.72 8.54 -3.11
CA ILE A 104 -1.36 8.29 -3.61
C ILE A 104 -0.96 9.40 -4.62
N ASN A 105 -1.92 10.22 -5.09
CA ASN A 105 -1.72 11.23 -6.15
C ASN A 105 -1.05 10.66 -7.41
N MET A 106 -1.26 9.37 -7.65
CA MET A 106 -0.58 8.62 -8.69
C MET A 106 -1.60 7.80 -9.47
N PHE A 107 -2.06 8.36 -10.59
CA PHE A 107 -2.73 7.57 -11.63
C PHE A 107 -1.74 7.37 -12.77
N GLY A 108 -1.21 6.16 -12.84
CA GLY A 108 -0.27 5.75 -13.88
C GLY A 108 -0.15 4.23 -13.90
N HIS A 109 0.68 3.70 -14.80
CA HIS A 109 0.90 2.27 -15.09
C HIS A 109 1.09 1.33 -13.86
N LYS A 110 1.23 1.88 -12.65
CA LYS A 110 1.51 1.16 -11.38
C LYS A 110 0.34 1.11 -10.37
N CYS A 111 -0.73 1.90 -10.51
CA CYS A 111 -1.91 1.78 -9.65
C CYS A 111 -3.04 1.02 -10.38
N CYS A 112 -3.09 -0.30 -10.20
CA CYS A 112 -4.10 -1.16 -10.82
C CYS A 112 -5.19 -1.54 -9.82
N LEU A 113 -6.33 -0.86 -9.89
CA LEU A 113 -7.54 -1.26 -9.15
C LEU A 113 -8.23 -2.42 -9.85
N ARG A 114 -7.96 -3.66 -9.41
CA ARG A 114 -8.62 -4.84 -9.98
C ARG A 114 -9.92 -5.13 -9.21
N ARG A 115 -11.05 -5.18 -9.94
CA ARG A 115 -12.31 -5.69 -9.39
C ARG A 115 -12.33 -7.21 -9.57
N SER A 116 -12.31 -7.96 -8.49
CA SER A 116 -12.75 -9.37 -8.52
C SER A 116 -14.24 -9.42 -8.19
N MET A 117 -14.97 -10.30 -8.88
CA MET A 117 -16.45 -10.35 -8.90
C MET A 117 -17.09 -10.23 -7.50
N GLY A 118 -18.07 -9.31 -7.37
CA GLY A 118 -19.09 -9.28 -6.32
C GLY A 118 -18.72 -8.68 -4.95
N ILE A 119 -17.55 -8.99 -4.39
CA ILE A 119 -17.37 -8.89 -2.91
C ILE A 119 -16.11 -8.13 -2.48
N SER A 120 -15.12 -7.92 -3.36
CA SER A 120 -13.81 -7.39 -2.93
C SER A 120 -13.30 -6.29 -3.85
N VAL A 121 -12.64 -5.28 -3.27
CA VAL A 121 -11.78 -4.37 -4.01
C VAL A 121 -10.35 -4.78 -3.72
N GLN A 122 -9.64 -5.23 -4.74
CA GLN A 122 -8.21 -5.40 -4.63
C GLN A 122 -7.57 -4.05 -4.95
N ALA A 123 -7.27 -3.27 -3.92
CA ALA A 123 -6.38 -2.13 -4.05
C ALA A 123 -4.95 -2.66 -4.09
N LEU A 124 -4.60 -3.29 -5.21
CA LEU A 124 -3.25 -3.75 -5.43
C LEU A 124 -2.44 -2.51 -5.83
N VAL A 125 -1.69 -1.96 -4.88
CA VAL A 125 -0.55 -1.11 -5.21
C VAL A 125 0.51 -2.04 -5.75
N ASN A 126 0.30 -2.48 -6.99
CA ASN A 126 1.19 -3.40 -7.67
C ASN A 126 2.32 -2.55 -8.24
N TYR A 127 3.32 -2.28 -7.41
CA TYR A 127 4.54 -1.63 -7.87
C TYR A 127 5.31 -2.62 -8.74
N LYS A 128 4.96 -2.67 -10.02
CA LYS A 128 5.82 -3.24 -11.04
C LYS A 128 6.91 -2.19 -11.30
N ARG A 129 8.14 -2.42 -10.81
CA ARG A 129 9.30 -1.85 -11.50
C ARG A 129 9.44 -2.57 -12.84
#